data_AF-A0A484BIP7-F1
#
_entry.id   AF-A0A484BIP7-F1
#
_cell.length_a   1.000
_cell.length_b   1.000
_cell.length_c   1.000
_cell.angle_alpha   90.00
_cell.angle_beta   90.00
_cell.angle_gamma   90.00
#
_symmetry.space_group_name_H-M   'P 1'
#
loop_
_entity.id
_entity.type
_entity.pdbx_description
1 polymer ?
#
loop_
_entity_poly.entity_id
_entity_poly.type
_entity_poly.pdbx_seq_one_letter_code
_entity_poly.pdbx_strand_id
1 'polypeptide(L)'
;MATALELSSTDIQGLCQSYLHQHEMSDRFEIVSYKLQPTSDAPAGFLGSHFYLEVVLRLSETVEQKLRFFCKVAPEGNATRMEYLEAFGVFQKEIVVYKKVLPEIQAACTEIAPKCYYADKNLLVFENLIDQGYRMGAGRDGLFSYEQLHCCLKTLAAMHAGSIIRDQKHGPRQPLTENAYPSNLPPEHLRIVNFHQSCEVLKEFIKTMPKYQSQLDFILANFTQRMSRIFELVKPSKTRLNTLLHGDLWANNILFQYGKYGETPLQCRLVDFQLARYAPPAMDLLTVLTIPTTSQFRAAYLNELLAEYYRFMSEFLKRAGLDIADFMTVAEFEESVEEYRIIGLIESCLFCHLVILPPASTQELTGSADGFSDFFDRKRIDICMKAFNSDQLYRDRLVDMLEDFVDHYVLQS
;
A
#
# COMPACT_ATOMS: atom_id res chain seq x y z
N MET A 1 -18.69 15.86 16.53
CA MET A 1 -19.85 15.14 15.98
C MET A 1 -19.54 14.86 14.53
N ALA A 2 -19.31 13.60 14.17
CA ALA A 2 -19.06 13.21 12.79
C ALA A 2 -20.33 13.50 11.99
N THR A 3 -20.27 14.47 11.08
CA THR A 3 -21.32 14.71 10.09
C THR A 3 -21.54 13.41 9.32
N ALA A 4 -22.79 12.98 9.29
CA ALA A 4 -23.19 11.74 8.67
C ALA A 4 -22.78 11.77 7.20
N LEU A 5 -22.04 10.75 6.79
CA LEU A 5 -21.89 10.39 5.40
C LEU A 5 -23.30 10.26 4.80
N GLU A 6 -23.79 11.29 4.10
CA GLU A 6 -25.10 11.23 3.45
C GLU A 6 -24.98 10.44 2.15
N LEU A 7 -24.81 9.12 2.28
CA LEU A 7 -25.17 8.20 1.23
C LEU A 7 -26.65 8.44 0.93
N SER A 8 -26.97 8.89 -0.29
CA SER A 8 -28.36 9.06 -0.68
C SER A 8 -29.06 7.69 -0.67
N SER A 9 -30.38 7.66 -0.50
CA SER A 9 -31.12 6.39 -0.58
C SER A 9 -30.86 5.66 -1.90
N THR A 10 -30.63 6.40 -2.98
CA THR A 10 -30.23 5.85 -4.29
C THR A 10 -28.86 5.19 -4.25
N ASP A 11 -27.88 5.79 -3.57
CA ASP A 11 -26.54 5.22 -3.46
C ASP A 11 -26.56 3.92 -2.64
N ILE A 12 -27.34 3.87 -1.55
CA ILE A 12 -27.50 2.66 -0.73
C ILE A 12 -28.25 1.57 -1.51
N GLN A 13 -29.28 1.95 -2.28
CA GLN A 13 -29.99 1.03 -3.16
C GLN A 13 -29.03 0.42 -4.19
N GLY A 14 -28.23 1.24 -4.87
CA GLY A 14 -27.24 0.78 -5.85
C GLY A 14 -26.16 -0.10 -5.24
N LEU A 15 -25.67 0.25 -4.04
CA LEU A 15 -24.74 -0.55 -3.25
C LEU A 15 -25.31 -1.96 -2.97
N CYS A 16 -26.53 -2.03 -2.45
CA CYS A 16 -27.17 -3.30 -2.10
C CYS A 16 -27.44 -4.15 -3.34
N GLN A 17 -27.86 -3.52 -4.44
CA GLN A 17 -28.06 -4.19 -5.72
C GLN A 17 -26.74 -4.77 -6.25
N SER A 18 -25.64 -4.00 -6.18
CA SER A 18 -24.30 -4.46 -6.55
C SER A 18 -23.87 -5.67 -5.71
N TYR A 19 -24.10 -5.62 -4.39
CA TYR A 19 -23.82 -6.75 -3.50
C TYR A 19 -24.61 -8.01 -3.86
N LEU A 20 -25.94 -7.89 -4.01
CA LEU A 20 -26.82 -9.03 -4.29
C LEU A 20 -26.49 -9.66 -5.64
N HIS A 21 -26.24 -8.84 -6.67
CA HIS A 21 -25.83 -9.30 -7.99
C HIS A 21 -24.51 -10.09 -7.94
N GLN A 22 -23.49 -9.57 -7.24
CA GLN A 22 -22.19 -10.23 -7.10
C GLN A 22 -22.23 -11.53 -6.26
N HIS A 23 -23.32 -11.78 -5.53
CA HIS A 23 -23.55 -13.00 -4.76
C HIS A 23 -24.65 -13.89 -5.34
N GLU A 24 -25.09 -13.62 -6.58
CA GLU A 24 -26.13 -14.39 -7.29
C GLU A 24 -27.43 -14.51 -6.47
N MET A 25 -27.78 -13.45 -5.73
CA MET A 25 -28.97 -13.37 -4.89
C MET A 25 -30.14 -12.68 -5.61
N SER A 26 -31.34 -12.75 -5.02
CA SER A 26 -32.53 -12.08 -5.55
C SER A 26 -32.35 -10.56 -5.64
N ASP A 27 -32.68 -9.97 -6.78
CA ASP A 27 -32.70 -8.50 -6.97
C ASP A 27 -33.87 -7.80 -6.28
N ARG A 28 -34.85 -8.56 -5.76
CA ARG A 28 -35.97 -8.01 -4.98
C ARG A 28 -35.58 -7.88 -3.53
N PHE A 29 -35.50 -6.65 -3.04
CA PHE A 29 -35.25 -6.33 -1.64
C PHE A 29 -35.88 -4.99 -1.26
N GLU A 30 -36.11 -4.82 0.05
CA GLU A 30 -36.44 -3.55 0.68
C GLU A 30 -35.35 -3.22 1.72
N ILE A 31 -34.86 -1.98 1.74
CA ILE A 31 -33.95 -1.51 2.78
C ILE A 31 -34.78 -1.16 4.01
N VAL A 32 -34.61 -1.94 5.09
CA VAL A 32 -35.33 -1.72 6.36
C VAL A 32 -34.63 -0.62 7.18
N SER A 33 -33.30 -0.68 7.25
CA SER A 33 -32.49 0.31 7.97
C SER A 33 -31.03 0.25 7.52
N TYR A 34 -30.29 1.33 7.77
CA TYR A 34 -28.84 1.33 7.67
C TYR A 34 -28.23 2.18 8.79
N LYS A 35 -26.98 1.85 9.16
CA LYS A 35 -26.24 2.57 10.19
C LYS A 35 -24.76 2.59 9.87
N LEU A 36 -24.17 3.78 9.94
CA LEU A 36 -22.72 3.96 9.89
C LEU A 36 -22.14 3.98 11.30
N GLN A 37 -21.05 3.26 11.53
CA GLN A 37 -20.36 3.20 12.82
C GLN A 37 -18.85 3.38 12.60
N PRO A 38 -18.15 4.25 13.34
CA PRO A 38 -16.69 4.33 13.28
C PRO A 38 -16.06 2.96 13.57
N THR A 39 -14.94 2.63 12.91
CA THR A 39 -14.21 1.39 13.19
C THR A 39 -13.44 1.45 14.52
N SER A 40 -13.23 2.64 15.06
CA SER A 40 -12.50 2.91 16.30
C SER A 40 -12.89 4.27 16.89
N ASP A 41 -12.64 4.47 18.18
CA ASP A 41 -12.93 5.73 18.90
C ASP A 41 -11.96 6.88 18.52
N ALA A 42 -10.78 6.54 18.00
CA ALA A 42 -9.83 7.49 17.40
C ALA A 42 -9.86 7.37 15.87
N PRO A 43 -9.47 8.41 15.10
CA PRO A 43 -9.32 8.30 13.64
C PRO A 43 -8.31 7.19 13.31
N ALA A 44 -8.80 6.02 12.90
CA ALA A 44 -7.95 4.98 12.34
C ALA A 44 -7.69 5.36 10.88
N GLY A 45 -6.49 5.85 10.58
CA GLY A 45 -6.08 6.22 9.22
C GLY A 45 -5.55 7.65 9.13
N PHE A 46 -4.41 7.83 8.48
CA PHE A 46 -3.80 9.14 8.28
C PHE A 46 -4.47 9.91 7.13
N LEU A 47 -4.87 9.20 6.06
CA LEU A 47 -5.39 9.77 4.81
C LEU A 47 -6.87 9.43 4.52
N GLY A 48 -7.54 8.74 5.43
CA GLY A 48 -8.91 8.24 5.27
C GLY A 48 -9.56 8.00 6.62
N SER A 49 -10.87 8.26 6.71
CA SER A 49 -11.70 7.84 7.83
C SER A 49 -12.37 6.50 7.51
N HIS A 50 -12.34 5.58 8.46
CA HIS A 50 -12.88 4.23 8.29
C HIS A 50 -14.15 4.01 9.11
N PHE A 51 -15.14 3.38 8.47
CA PHE A 51 -16.44 3.08 9.09
C PHE A 51 -16.92 1.67 8.72
N TYR A 52 -17.75 1.09 9.57
CA TYR A 52 -18.64 -0.01 9.20
C TYR A 52 -20.00 0.54 8.79
N LEU A 53 -20.46 0.16 7.60
CA LEU A 53 -21.84 0.37 7.17
C LEU A 53 -22.61 -0.94 7.36
N GLU A 54 -23.58 -0.92 8.26
CA GLU A 54 -24.52 -2.02 8.44
C GLU A 54 -25.82 -1.69 7.70
N VAL A 55 -26.32 -2.61 6.88
CA VAL A 55 -27.60 -2.48 6.17
C VAL A 55 -28.46 -3.69 6.47
N VAL A 56 -29.73 -3.47 6.85
CA VAL A 56 -30.71 -4.54 7.03
C VAL A 56 -31.61 -4.55 5.82
N LEU A 57 -31.56 -5.65 5.07
CA LEU A 57 -32.40 -5.89 3.90
C LEU A 57 -33.52 -6.85 4.26
N ARG A 58 -34.72 -6.61 3.71
CA ARG A 58 -35.80 -7.59 3.65
C ARG A 58 -35.86 -8.17 2.25
N LEU A 59 -35.60 -9.47 2.11
CA LEU A 59 -35.59 -10.19 0.84
C LEU A 59 -36.95 -10.83 0.51
N SER A 60 -37.74 -11.13 1.54
CA SER A 60 -39.13 -11.59 1.45
C SER A 60 -39.87 -11.26 2.75
N GLU A 61 -41.17 -11.54 2.83
CA GLU A 61 -41.99 -11.26 4.03
C GLU A 61 -41.43 -11.85 5.34
N THR A 62 -40.63 -12.92 5.25
CA THR A 62 -40.08 -13.64 6.42
C THR A 62 -38.56 -13.66 6.50
N VAL A 63 -37.86 -13.13 5.48
CA VAL A 63 -36.40 -13.22 5.39
C VAL A 63 -35.80 -11.83 5.43
N GLU A 64 -35.09 -11.54 6.52
CA GLU A 64 -34.21 -10.38 6.64
C GLU A 64 -32.75 -10.82 6.64
N GLN A 65 -31.89 -10.01 6.02
CA GLN A 65 -30.45 -10.22 5.94
C GLN A 65 -29.73 -8.96 6.42
N LYS A 66 -28.80 -9.14 7.35
CA LYS A 66 -27.90 -8.07 7.78
C LYS A 66 -26.62 -8.13 6.94
N LEU A 67 -26.33 -7.04 6.24
CA LEU A 67 -25.10 -6.83 5.51
C LEU A 67 -24.17 -5.93 6.32
N ARG A 68 -22.87 -6.20 6.23
CA ARG A 68 -21.83 -5.38 6.86
C ARG A 68 -20.73 -5.10 5.85
N PHE A 69 -20.45 -3.83 5.66
CA PHE A 69 -19.46 -3.32 4.73
C PHE A 69 -18.38 -2.53 5.45
N PHE A 70 -17.20 -2.47 4.85
CA PHE A 70 -16.14 -1.56 5.25
C PHE A 70 -16.17 -0.33 4.33
N CYS A 71 -16.16 0.86 4.92
CA CYS A 71 -16.22 2.13 4.22
C CYS A 71 -14.94 2.92 4.46
N LYS A 72 -14.31 3.40 3.38
CA LYS A 72 -13.23 4.39 3.42
C LYS A 72 -13.77 5.71 2.87
N VAL A 73 -13.60 6.77 3.64
CA VAL A 73 -14.15 8.10 3.37
C VAL A 73 -13.02 9.10 3.40
N ALA A 74 -13.03 10.09 2.49
CA ALA A 74 -12.11 11.21 2.62
C ALA A 74 -12.38 11.95 3.95
N PRO A 75 -11.35 12.24 4.76
CA PRO A 75 -11.54 12.92 6.04
C PRO A 75 -12.17 14.31 5.86
N GLU A 76 -13.27 14.57 6.56
CA GLU A 76 -13.91 15.89 6.61
C GLU A 76 -13.43 16.71 7.81
N GLY A 77 -13.47 18.04 7.70
CA GLY A 77 -13.33 18.94 8.85
C GLY A 77 -11.92 19.50 9.14
N ASN A 78 -10.93 19.27 8.26
CA ASN A 78 -9.66 20.00 8.31
C ASN A 78 -9.21 20.41 6.89
N ALA A 79 -9.22 21.71 6.60
CA ALA A 79 -8.91 22.26 5.27
C ALA A 79 -7.49 21.91 4.79
N THR A 80 -6.49 21.87 5.68
CA THR A 80 -5.11 21.54 5.30
C THR A 80 -4.93 20.05 4.98
N ARG A 81 -5.70 19.17 5.64
CA ARG A 81 -5.74 17.73 5.29
C ARG A 81 -6.40 17.50 3.93
N MET A 82 -7.47 18.25 3.63
CA MET A 82 -8.14 18.18 2.33
C MET A 82 -7.25 18.68 1.19
N GLU A 83 -6.58 19.82 1.37
CA GLU A 83 -5.63 20.36 0.39
C GLU A 83 -4.51 19.36 0.06
N TYR A 84 -4.05 18.61 1.05
CA TYR A 84 -3.07 17.55 0.83
C TYR A 84 -3.62 16.35 0.07
N LEU A 85 -4.81 15.86 0.43
CA LEU A 85 -5.43 14.74 -0.26
C LEU A 85 -5.70 15.07 -1.73
N GLU A 86 -6.08 16.31 -1.99
CA GLU A 86 -6.23 16.86 -3.33
C GLU A 86 -4.87 16.94 -4.04
N ALA A 87 -3.85 17.52 -3.40
CA ALA A 87 -2.49 17.62 -3.95
C ALA A 87 -1.88 16.24 -4.24
N PHE A 88 -2.23 15.23 -3.44
CA PHE A 88 -1.72 13.88 -3.59
C PHE A 88 -2.58 13.04 -4.55
N GLY A 89 -3.80 13.45 -4.86
CA GLY A 89 -4.72 12.74 -5.76
C GLY A 89 -5.00 11.28 -5.35
N VAL A 90 -4.75 10.91 -4.10
CA VAL A 90 -4.76 9.53 -3.60
C VAL A 90 -6.16 8.91 -3.65
N PHE A 91 -7.16 9.64 -3.19
CA PHE A 91 -8.54 9.13 -3.11
C PHE A 91 -9.16 8.96 -4.51
N GLN A 92 -8.98 9.96 -5.38
CA GLN A 92 -9.51 9.91 -6.75
C GLN A 92 -8.84 8.80 -7.56
N LYS A 93 -7.53 8.58 -7.36
CA LYS A 93 -6.85 7.44 -7.98
C LYS A 93 -7.44 6.11 -7.50
N GLU A 94 -7.61 5.94 -6.19
CA GLU A 94 -8.14 4.71 -5.63
C GLU A 94 -9.55 4.39 -6.17
N ILE A 95 -10.43 5.39 -6.27
CA ILE A 95 -11.74 5.26 -6.95
C ILE A 95 -11.58 4.74 -8.39
N VAL A 96 -10.70 5.35 -9.19
CA VAL A 96 -10.49 4.94 -10.58
C VAL A 96 -9.98 3.50 -10.66
N VAL A 97 -9.06 3.13 -9.77
CA VAL A 97 -8.47 1.78 -9.74
C VAL A 97 -9.53 0.73 -9.41
N TYR A 98 -10.29 0.89 -8.32
CA TYR A 98 -11.35 -0.05 -7.96
C TYR A 98 -12.51 -0.09 -8.95
N LYS A 99 -12.86 1.04 -9.56
CA LYS A 99 -14.02 1.12 -10.48
C LYS A 99 -13.69 0.63 -11.89
N LYS A 100 -12.47 0.83 -12.37
CA LYS A 100 -12.12 0.64 -13.80
C LYS A 100 -10.93 -0.27 -14.07
N VAL A 101 -10.03 -0.49 -13.12
CA VAL A 101 -8.78 -1.23 -13.36
C VAL A 101 -8.81 -2.61 -12.75
N LEU A 102 -9.02 -2.70 -11.43
CA LEU A 102 -9.05 -3.97 -10.71
C LEU A 102 -10.13 -4.95 -11.21
N PRO A 103 -11.36 -4.53 -11.59
CA PRO A 103 -12.35 -5.47 -12.10
C PRO A 103 -11.87 -6.25 -13.33
N GLU A 104 -11.18 -5.59 -14.26
CA GLU A 104 -10.65 -6.24 -15.47
C GLU A 104 -9.47 -7.17 -15.16
N ILE A 105 -8.57 -6.76 -14.26
CA ILE A 105 -7.41 -7.57 -13.85
C ILE A 105 -7.85 -8.81 -13.08
N GLN A 106 -8.79 -8.67 -12.15
CA GLN A 106 -9.33 -9.80 -11.38
C GLN A 106 -10.10 -10.76 -12.27
N ALA A 107 -10.89 -10.25 -13.22
CA ALA A 107 -11.59 -11.09 -14.20
C ALA A 107 -10.63 -11.84 -15.14
N ALA A 108 -9.44 -11.27 -15.41
CA ALA A 108 -8.42 -11.90 -16.24
C ALA A 108 -7.62 -12.99 -15.51
N CYS A 109 -7.54 -12.96 -14.18
CA CYS A 109 -6.68 -13.86 -13.42
C CYS A 109 -7.37 -14.44 -12.17
N THR A 110 -7.43 -13.69 -11.07
CA THR A 110 -8.10 -14.11 -9.82
C THR A 110 -8.34 -12.89 -8.93
N GLU A 111 -9.15 -13.05 -7.88
CA GLU A 111 -9.32 -12.04 -6.84
C GLU A 111 -7.99 -11.73 -6.14
N ILE A 112 -7.65 -10.44 -6.03
CA ILE A 112 -6.43 -9.94 -5.37
C ILE A 112 -6.74 -8.85 -4.33
N ALA A 113 -7.91 -8.22 -4.44
CA ALA A 113 -8.38 -7.12 -3.61
C ALA A 113 -9.78 -7.44 -3.05
N PRO A 114 -10.24 -6.72 -2.02
CA PRO A 114 -11.63 -6.81 -1.59
C PRO A 114 -12.59 -6.41 -2.72
N LYS A 115 -13.74 -7.08 -2.78
CA LYS A 115 -14.87 -6.65 -3.62
C LYS A 115 -15.27 -5.24 -3.24
N CYS A 116 -15.28 -4.36 -4.22
CA CYS A 116 -15.76 -2.99 -4.11
C CYS A 116 -17.18 -2.92 -4.67
N TYR A 117 -18.13 -2.49 -3.84
CA TYR A 117 -19.53 -2.39 -4.22
C TYR A 117 -19.94 -0.97 -4.59
N TYR A 118 -19.21 0.04 -4.10
CA TYR A 118 -19.43 1.45 -4.42
C TYR A 118 -18.10 2.22 -4.38
N ALA A 119 -17.89 3.08 -5.38
CA ALA A 119 -16.71 3.95 -5.50
C ALA A 119 -17.08 5.25 -6.23
N ASP A 120 -17.35 6.32 -5.48
CA ASP A 120 -17.66 7.64 -6.02
C ASP A 120 -17.60 8.75 -4.95
N LYS A 121 -17.52 10.03 -5.36
CA LYS A 121 -17.73 11.23 -4.53
C LYS A 121 -17.10 11.19 -3.12
N ASN A 122 -15.85 10.73 -3.01
CA ASN A 122 -15.11 10.60 -1.75
C ASN A 122 -15.52 9.44 -0.81
N LEU A 123 -16.18 8.41 -1.36
CA LEU A 123 -16.54 7.20 -0.64
C LEU A 123 -16.17 5.94 -1.43
N LEU A 124 -15.56 5.00 -0.74
CA LEU A 124 -15.36 3.62 -1.17
C LEU A 124 -16.06 2.69 -0.19
N VAL A 125 -16.84 1.73 -0.71
CA VAL A 125 -17.52 0.70 0.09
C VAL A 125 -17.11 -0.68 -0.38
N PHE A 126 -16.58 -1.47 0.53
CA PHE A 126 -16.00 -2.79 0.31
C PHE A 126 -16.72 -3.86 1.11
N GLU A 127 -16.50 -5.12 0.73
CA GLU A 127 -16.78 -6.23 1.61
C GLU A 127 -16.01 -6.12 2.93
N ASN A 128 -16.61 -6.64 4.01
CA ASN A 128 -15.94 -6.70 5.28
C ASN A 128 -15.06 -7.96 5.39
N LEU A 129 -13.78 -7.82 5.10
CA LEU A 129 -12.82 -8.94 5.12
C LEU A 129 -12.67 -9.58 6.51
N ILE A 130 -12.91 -8.84 7.59
CA ILE A 130 -12.84 -9.38 8.97
C ILE A 130 -13.83 -10.53 9.17
N ASP A 131 -15.04 -10.41 8.60
CA ASP A 131 -16.07 -11.44 8.70
C ASP A 131 -15.67 -12.74 7.95
N GLN A 132 -14.65 -12.67 7.10
CA GLN A 132 -14.08 -13.79 6.34
C GLN A 132 -12.78 -14.33 6.94
N GLY A 133 -12.42 -13.91 8.16
CA GLY A 133 -11.21 -14.36 8.85
C GLY A 133 -9.92 -13.69 8.40
N TYR A 134 -10.01 -12.54 7.73
CA TYR A 134 -8.84 -11.73 7.41
C TYR A 134 -8.45 -10.83 8.57
N ARG A 135 -7.13 -10.69 8.77
CA ARG A 135 -6.53 -9.76 9.75
C ARG A 135 -5.19 -9.25 9.22
N MET A 136 -4.74 -8.12 9.77
CA MET A 136 -3.39 -7.61 9.51
C MET A 136 -2.36 -8.64 9.97
N GLY A 137 -1.32 -8.85 9.16
CA GLY A 137 -0.32 -9.88 9.40
C GLY A 137 0.80 -9.49 10.36
N ALA A 138 1.14 -8.21 10.43
CA ALA A 138 2.28 -7.73 11.22
C ALA A 138 1.84 -7.06 12.52
N GLY A 139 2.73 -7.11 13.51
CA GLY A 139 2.68 -6.26 14.68
C GLY A 139 3.28 -4.88 14.41
N ARG A 140 3.68 -4.18 15.47
CA ARG A 140 4.29 -2.84 15.37
C ARG A 140 5.64 -2.84 14.64
N ASP A 141 6.36 -3.96 14.65
CA ASP A 141 7.62 -4.11 13.91
C ASP A 141 7.45 -4.10 12.39
N GLY A 142 6.22 -4.31 11.91
CA GLY A 142 5.89 -4.38 10.50
C GLY A 142 6.47 -5.62 9.81
N LEU A 143 6.94 -6.62 10.55
CA LEU A 143 7.64 -7.78 9.98
C LEU A 143 6.68 -8.90 9.59
N PHE A 144 7.02 -9.61 8.51
CA PHE A 144 6.29 -10.78 8.04
C PHE A 144 7.10 -12.08 8.19
N SER A 145 6.38 -13.17 8.41
CA SER A 145 6.92 -14.53 8.29
C SER A 145 7.12 -14.93 6.83
N TYR A 146 7.87 -16.02 6.61
CA TYR A 146 8.05 -16.59 5.27
C TYR A 146 6.69 -16.96 4.65
N GLU A 147 5.79 -17.58 5.41
CA GLU A 147 4.47 -18.03 4.93
C GLU A 147 3.57 -16.85 4.53
N GLN A 148 3.67 -15.73 5.25
CA GLN A 148 2.98 -14.50 4.89
C GLN A 148 3.54 -13.93 3.58
N LEU A 149 4.87 -13.87 3.42
CA LEU A 149 5.49 -13.45 2.18
C LEU A 149 5.09 -14.36 1.02
N HIS A 150 5.11 -15.69 1.20
CA HIS A 150 4.68 -16.65 0.19
C HIS A 150 3.25 -16.37 -0.31
N CYS A 151 2.30 -16.16 0.61
CA CYS A 151 0.93 -15.79 0.26
C CYS A 151 0.87 -14.45 -0.48
N CYS A 152 1.65 -13.46 -0.02
CA CYS A 152 1.71 -12.15 -0.64
C CYS A 152 2.28 -12.18 -2.05
N LEU A 153 3.38 -12.91 -2.26
CA LEU A 153 4.03 -13.06 -3.56
C LEU A 153 3.13 -13.75 -4.57
N LYS A 154 2.34 -14.73 -4.13
CA LYS A 154 1.34 -15.39 -4.98
C LYS A 154 0.24 -14.41 -5.42
N THR A 155 -0.30 -13.61 -4.50
CA THR A 155 -1.30 -12.57 -4.82
C THR A 155 -0.72 -11.47 -5.69
N LEU A 156 0.53 -11.06 -5.43
CA LEU A 156 1.23 -10.05 -6.22
C LEU A 156 1.51 -10.54 -7.64
N ALA A 157 1.98 -11.78 -7.79
CA ALA A 157 2.17 -12.43 -9.08
C ALA A 157 0.84 -12.55 -9.86
N ALA A 158 -0.28 -12.82 -9.17
CA ALA A 158 -1.60 -12.82 -9.79
C ALA A 158 -2.01 -11.43 -10.32
N MET A 159 -1.72 -10.36 -9.57
CA MET A 159 -1.97 -8.99 -9.99
C MET A 159 -1.19 -8.63 -11.25
N HIS A 160 0.12 -8.91 -11.24
CA HIS A 160 1.01 -8.61 -12.37
C HIS A 160 0.66 -9.47 -13.60
N ALA A 161 0.41 -10.77 -13.44
CA ALA A 161 -0.06 -11.65 -14.51
C ALA A 161 -1.41 -11.19 -15.07
N GLY A 162 -2.36 -10.83 -14.20
CA GLY A 162 -3.67 -10.32 -14.63
C GLY A 162 -3.56 -9.03 -15.45
N SER A 163 -2.61 -8.14 -15.12
CA SER A 163 -2.30 -6.97 -15.95
C SER A 163 -1.85 -7.36 -17.36
N ILE A 164 -0.94 -8.34 -17.47
CA ILE A 164 -0.43 -8.83 -18.76
C ILE A 164 -1.54 -9.47 -19.59
N ILE A 165 -2.31 -10.39 -18.99
CA ILE A 165 -3.42 -11.10 -19.64
C ILE A 165 -4.45 -10.11 -20.17
N ARG A 166 -4.80 -9.11 -19.36
CA ARG A 166 -5.73 -8.05 -19.73
C ARG A 166 -5.20 -7.25 -20.93
N ASP A 167 -3.94 -6.85 -20.91
CA ASP A 167 -3.35 -6.05 -21.97
C ASP A 167 -3.16 -6.84 -23.27
N GLN A 168 -2.92 -8.15 -23.21
CA GLN A 168 -2.96 -9.02 -24.40
C GLN A 168 -4.32 -9.03 -25.08
N LYS A 169 -5.41 -8.98 -24.29
CA LYS A 169 -6.78 -9.02 -24.81
C LYS A 169 -7.29 -7.66 -25.29
N HIS A 170 -6.88 -6.58 -24.64
CA HIS A 170 -7.49 -5.25 -24.81
C HIS A 170 -6.51 -4.16 -25.24
N GLY A 171 -5.23 -4.49 -25.43
CA GLY A 171 -4.15 -3.52 -25.63
C GLY A 171 -3.73 -2.84 -24.33
N PRO A 172 -2.58 -2.14 -24.32
CA PRO A 172 -2.06 -1.48 -23.13
C PRO A 172 -3.00 -0.38 -22.63
N ARG A 173 -3.16 -0.27 -21.31
CA ARG A 173 -3.94 0.80 -20.69
C ARG A 173 -3.21 2.14 -20.71
N GLN A 174 -3.96 3.24 -20.69
CA GLN A 174 -3.39 4.55 -20.37
C GLN A 174 -2.74 4.52 -18.97
N PRO A 175 -1.56 5.14 -18.80
CA PRO A 175 -0.90 5.21 -17.50
C PRO A 175 -1.79 5.88 -16.44
N LEU A 176 -1.72 5.37 -15.22
CA LEU A 176 -2.24 6.08 -14.05
C LEU A 176 -1.31 7.25 -13.73
N THR A 177 -1.88 8.38 -13.28
CA THR A 177 -1.10 9.54 -12.86
C THR A 177 -0.14 9.16 -11.73
N GLU A 178 1.17 9.32 -11.93
CA GLU A 178 2.17 9.13 -10.87
C GLU A 178 1.95 10.18 -9.78
N ASN A 179 1.59 9.75 -8.57
CA ASN A 179 1.22 10.64 -7.48
C ASN A 179 1.99 10.40 -6.19
N ALA A 180 2.91 9.42 -6.14
CA ALA A 180 3.73 9.11 -4.99
C ALA A 180 5.09 9.82 -5.05
N TYR A 181 5.75 9.78 -6.21
CA TYR A 181 7.06 10.39 -6.49
C TYR A 181 7.07 11.11 -7.84
N PRO A 182 6.22 12.11 -8.03
CA PRO A 182 6.15 12.86 -9.29
C PRO A 182 7.42 13.69 -9.52
N SER A 183 8.05 13.55 -10.70
CA SER A 183 9.38 14.13 -11.00
C SER A 183 9.38 15.61 -11.42
N ASN A 184 8.23 16.17 -11.80
CA ASN A 184 8.13 17.49 -12.44
C ASN A 184 7.29 18.48 -11.62
N LEU A 185 7.43 18.44 -10.30
CA LEU A 185 6.70 19.33 -9.40
C LEU A 185 7.62 20.43 -8.86
N PRO A 186 7.05 21.60 -8.55
CA PRO A 186 7.83 22.69 -7.97
C PRO A 186 8.29 22.33 -6.54
N PRO A 187 9.40 22.91 -6.05
CA PRO A 187 9.98 22.56 -4.74
C PRO A 187 9.02 22.70 -3.55
N GLU A 188 8.07 23.63 -3.63
CA GLU A 188 7.04 23.87 -2.62
C GLU A 188 5.93 22.82 -2.62
N HIS A 189 5.86 21.95 -3.62
CA HIS A 189 4.85 20.91 -3.66
C HIS A 189 5.02 19.93 -2.49
N LEU A 190 3.91 19.61 -1.81
CA LEU A 190 3.90 18.81 -0.58
C LEU A 190 4.61 17.45 -0.71
N ARG A 191 4.55 16.80 -1.89
CA ARG A 191 5.34 15.56 -2.15
C ARG A 191 6.85 15.77 -2.11
N ILE A 192 7.33 16.88 -2.67
CA ILE A 192 8.75 17.22 -2.71
C ILE A 192 9.22 17.63 -1.31
N VAL A 193 8.46 18.48 -0.62
CA VAL A 193 8.70 18.84 0.78
C VAL A 193 8.75 17.60 1.66
N ASN A 194 7.76 16.70 1.54
CA ASN A 194 7.72 15.46 2.31
C ASN A 194 8.98 14.59 2.11
N PHE A 195 9.40 14.43 0.85
CA PHE A 195 10.60 13.66 0.53
C PHE A 195 11.84 14.26 1.18
N HIS A 196 12.03 15.58 1.08
CA HIS A 196 13.17 16.26 1.68
C HIS A 196 13.16 16.18 3.21
N GLN A 197 12.00 16.40 3.85
CA GLN A 197 11.86 16.27 5.30
C GLN A 197 12.15 14.83 5.77
N SER A 198 11.70 13.82 5.02
CA SER A 198 12.04 12.42 5.28
C SER A 198 13.56 12.22 5.22
N CYS A 199 14.24 12.77 4.21
CA CYS A 199 15.69 12.68 4.11
C CYS A 199 16.41 13.33 5.29
N GLU A 200 15.94 14.49 5.77
CA GLU A 200 16.55 15.16 6.92
C GLU A 200 16.37 14.36 8.22
N VAL A 201 15.19 13.78 8.46
CA VAL A 201 14.98 12.85 9.59
C VAL A 201 15.99 11.70 9.55
N LEU A 202 16.13 11.05 8.40
CA LEU A 202 17.03 9.90 8.23
C LEU A 202 18.50 10.28 8.40
N LYS A 203 18.90 11.48 7.93
CA LYS A 203 20.24 12.03 8.17
C LYS A 203 20.51 12.27 9.66
N GLU A 204 19.53 12.76 10.43
CA GLU A 204 19.68 12.90 11.88
C GLU A 204 19.88 11.55 12.57
N PHE A 205 19.19 10.49 12.13
CA PHE A 205 19.48 9.14 12.62
C PHE A 205 20.92 8.72 12.31
N ILE A 206 21.37 8.88 11.06
CA ILE A 206 22.73 8.54 10.63
C ILE A 206 23.80 9.25 11.47
N LYS A 207 23.61 10.53 11.80
CA LYS A 207 24.54 11.29 12.66
C LYS A 207 24.77 10.64 14.03
N THR A 208 23.78 9.90 14.54
CA THR A 208 23.90 9.20 15.83
C THR A 208 24.53 7.81 15.73
N MET A 209 24.69 7.27 14.52
CA MET A 209 25.19 5.91 14.31
C MET A 209 26.72 5.88 14.44
N PRO A 210 27.29 5.12 15.41
CA PRO A 210 28.75 5.07 15.60
C PRO A 210 29.51 4.54 14.38
N LYS A 211 28.87 3.63 13.61
CA LYS A 211 29.44 3.00 12.41
C LYS A 211 29.88 4.01 11.34
N TYR A 212 29.21 5.16 11.26
CA TYR A 212 29.37 6.11 10.15
C TYR A 212 30.17 7.36 10.49
N GLN A 213 30.66 7.51 11.74
CA GLN A 213 31.31 8.75 12.19
C GLN A 213 32.54 9.14 11.36
N SER A 214 33.33 8.18 10.86
CA SER A 214 34.52 8.45 10.04
C SER A 214 34.21 8.89 8.61
N GLN A 215 33.00 8.63 8.10
CA GLN A 215 32.57 8.90 6.73
C GLN A 215 31.33 9.80 6.67
N LEU A 216 30.98 10.43 7.80
CA LEU A 216 29.69 11.09 8.00
C LEU A 216 29.46 12.20 6.98
N ASP A 217 30.44 13.07 6.75
CA ASP A 217 30.32 14.18 5.81
C ASP A 217 30.03 13.69 4.38
N PHE A 218 30.71 12.62 3.95
CA PHE A 218 30.47 12.02 2.65
C PHE A 218 29.07 11.41 2.56
N ILE A 219 28.64 10.67 3.58
CA ILE A 219 27.31 10.08 3.61
C ILE A 219 26.24 11.17 3.55
N LEU A 220 26.31 12.18 4.41
CA LEU A 220 25.32 13.25 4.47
C LEU A 220 25.24 14.08 3.18
N ALA A 221 26.38 14.33 2.53
CA ALA A 221 26.45 15.05 1.26
C ALA A 221 25.78 14.29 0.10
N ASN A 222 25.86 12.96 0.10
CA ASN A 222 25.36 12.12 -1.00
C ASN A 222 23.98 11.49 -0.73
N PHE A 223 23.55 11.40 0.53
CA PHE A 223 22.34 10.66 0.95
C PHE A 223 21.09 11.06 0.17
N THR A 224 20.75 12.36 0.15
CA THR A 224 19.53 12.86 -0.52
C THR A 224 19.58 12.62 -2.03
N GLN A 225 20.74 12.76 -2.66
CA GLN A 225 20.91 12.49 -4.09
C GLN A 225 20.70 10.99 -4.42
N ARG A 226 21.20 10.09 -3.56
CA ARG A 226 20.99 8.65 -3.74
C ARG A 226 19.51 8.30 -3.54
N MET A 227 18.87 8.87 -2.51
CA MET A 227 17.42 8.71 -2.27
C MET A 227 16.57 9.25 -3.42
N SER A 228 16.98 10.35 -4.07
CA SER A 228 16.17 10.98 -5.13
C SER A 228 16.12 10.17 -6.43
N ARG A 229 16.91 9.10 -6.57
CA ARG A 229 16.79 8.15 -7.69
C ARG A 229 15.37 7.59 -7.83
N ILE A 230 14.60 7.51 -6.74
CA ILE A 230 13.21 7.05 -6.76
C ILE A 230 12.33 7.81 -7.77
N PHE A 231 12.53 9.13 -7.93
CA PHE A 231 11.74 9.95 -8.85
C PHE A 231 11.91 9.57 -10.33
N GLU A 232 13.07 9.03 -10.70
CA GLU A 232 13.31 8.52 -12.05
C GLU A 232 12.85 7.07 -12.19
N LEU A 233 13.11 6.23 -11.19
CA LEU A 233 12.84 4.81 -11.27
C LEU A 233 11.34 4.49 -11.28
N VAL A 234 10.49 5.31 -10.65
CA VAL A 234 9.03 5.05 -10.62
C VAL A 234 8.31 5.27 -11.94
N LYS A 235 9.01 5.82 -12.94
CA LYS A 235 8.44 6.07 -14.26
C LYS A 235 8.24 4.73 -15.01
N PRO A 236 7.19 4.63 -15.86
CA PRO A 236 7.07 3.48 -16.75
C PRO A 236 8.35 3.29 -17.56
N SER A 237 8.87 2.06 -17.56
CA SER A 237 10.08 1.72 -18.30
C SER A 237 9.79 1.67 -19.80
N LYS A 238 10.78 2.07 -20.61
CA LYS A 238 10.71 1.92 -22.08
C LYS A 238 11.29 0.60 -22.57
N THR A 239 12.04 -0.10 -21.71
CA THR A 239 12.84 -1.28 -22.07
C THR A 239 12.43 -2.52 -21.27
N ARG A 240 11.76 -2.35 -20.13
CA ARG A 240 11.25 -3.43 -19.30
C ARG A 240 9.73 -3.55 -19.43
N LEU A 241 9.21 -4.75 -19.18
CA LEU A 241 7.78 -5.01 -19.04
C LEU A 241 7.19 -4.10 -17.95
N ASN A 242 6.07 -3.44 -18.24
CA ASN A 242 5.31 -2.69 -17.24
C ASN A 242 4.00 -3.41 -16.93
N THR A 243 3.66 -3.49 -15.66
CA THR A 243 2.38 -4.04 -15.18
C THR A 243 1.71 -3.05 -14.24
N LEU A 244 0.43 -3.24 -13.94
CA LEU A 244 -0.18 -2.54 -12.82
C LEU A 244 0.57 -2.92 -11.54
N LEU A 245 1.08 -1.91 -10.84
CA LEU A 245 1.64 -2.00 -9.50
C LEU A 245 0.65 -1.44 -8.49
N HIS A 246 0.70 -1.96 -7.27
CA HIS A 246 0.08 -1.41 -6.08
C HIS A 246 0.79 -0.14 -5.60
N GLY A 247 2.12 -0.16 -5.53
CA GLY A 247 2.96 0.99 -5.20
C GLY A 247 2.88 1.49 -3.74
N ASP A 248 2.32 0.70 -2.82
CA ASP A 248 2.15 1.02 -1.39
C ASP A 248 2.15 -0.25 -0.52
N LEU A 249 3.06 -1.20 -0.80
CA LEU A 249 3.05 -2.55 -0.21
C LEU A 249 3.83 -2.64 1.11
N TRP A 250 3.31 -1.96 2.13
CA TRP A 250 3.74 -2.15 3.52
C TRP A 250 2.73 -3.02 4.29
N ALA A 251 3.11 -3.45 5.49
CA ALA A 251 2.43 -4.54 6.17
C ALA A 251 0.93 -4.32 6.44
N ASN A 252 0.48 -3.09 6.67
CA ASN A 252 -0.93 -2.79 6.96
C ASN A 252 -1.83 -2.82 5.72
N ASN A 253 -1.25 -2.76 4.51
CA ASN A 253 -1.97 -2.82 3.25
C ASN A 253 -2.14 -4.27 2.74
N ILE A 254 -1.76 -5.25 3.55
CA ILE A 254 -1.83 -6.68 3.21
C ILE A 254 -2.57 -7.41 4.32
N LEU A 255 -3.78 -7.86 4.01
CA LEU A 255 -4.62 -8.60 4.95
C LEU A 255 -4.56 -10.09 4.64
N PHE A 256 -4.27 -10.91 5.65
CA PHE A 256 -4.12 -12.35 5.52
C PHE A 256 -5.34 -13.07 6.06
N GLN A 257 -5.82 -14.06 5.31
CA GLN A 257 -6.87 -14.96 5.76
C GLN A 257 -6.27 -16.08 6.59
N TYR A 258 -6.88 -16.37 7.73
CA TYR A 258 -6.52 -17.50 8.58
C TYR A 258 -7.71 -18.43 8.76
N GLY A 259 -7.42 -19.73 8.95
CA GLY A 259 -8.43 -20.67 9.41
C GLY A 259 -8.88 -20.32 10.83
N LYS A 260 -10.09 -20.76 11.22
CA LYS A 260 -10.71 -20.46 12.53
C LYS A 260 -9.80 -20.67 13.75
N TYR A 261 -8.85 -21.59 13.65
CA TYR A 261 -7.90 -21.94 14.70
C TYR A 261 -6.44 -22.02 14.19
N GLY A 262 -6.16 -21.50 12.99
CA GLY A 262 -4.85 -21.61 12.35
C GLY A 262 -4.06 -20.31 12.44
N GLU A 263 -2.76 -20.43 12.69
CA GLU A 263 -1.82 -19.30 12.64
C GLU A 263 -1.05 -19.22 11.31
N THR A 264 -1.25 -20.19 10.42
CA THR A 264 -0.68 -20.18 9.06
C THR A 264 -1.61 -19.42 8.12
N PRO A 265 -1.11 -18.41 7.38
CA PRO A 265 -1.92 -17.68 6.40
C PRO A 265 -2.30 -18.60 5.24
N LEU A 266 -3.56 -18.52 4.79
CA LEU A 266 -4.08 -19.31 3.66
C LEU A 266 -3.96 -18.58 2.32
N GLN A 267 -4.20 -17.26 2.35
CA GLN A 267 -4.12 -16.33 1.23
C GLN A 267 -4.10 -14.90 1.78
N CYS A 268 -3.93 -13.91 0.92
CA CYS A 268 -4.08 -12.51 1.29
C CYS A 268 -4.94 -11.72 0.29
N ARG A 269 -5.33 -10.52 0.71
CA ARG A 269 -5.89 -9.47 -0.12
C ARG A 269 -5.07 -8.20 0.07
N LEU A 270 -4.77 -7.53 -1.02
CA LEU A 270 -4.12 -6.23 -1.03
C LEU A 270 -5.20 -5.15 -0.90
N VAL A 271 -4.94 -4.12 -0.10
CA VAL A 271 -5.86 -2.99 0.13
C VAL A 271 -5.13 -1.67 -0.03
N ASP A 272 -5.86 -0.59 -0.27
CA ASP A 272 -5.32 0.76 -0.44
C ASP A 272 -4.45 0.96 -1.70
N PHE A 273 -5.10 0.98 -2.87
CA PHE A 273 -4.43 1.16 -4.18
C PHE A 273 -4.19 2.64 -4.54
N GLN A 274 -4.07 3.51 -3.54
CA GLN A 274 -3.97 4.96 -3.74
C GLN A 274 -2.69 5.44 -4.44
N LEU A 275 -1.65 4.60 -4.47
CA LEU A 275 -0.37 4.86 -5.13
C LEU A 275 -0.14 3.97 -6.37
N ALA A 276 -1.20 3.32 -6.87
CA ALA A 276 -1.10 2.43 -8.01
C ALA A 276 -0.54 3.15 -9.25
N ARG A 277 0.25 2.44 -10.04
CA ARG A 277 0.95 2.96 -11.23
C ARG A 277 1.26 1.83 -12.21
N TYR A 278 1.70 2.18 -13.42
CA TYR A 278 2.25 1.21 -14.36
C TYR A 278 3.77 1.37 -14.42
N ALA A 279 4.49 0.35 -13.98
CA ALA A 279 5.95 0.32 -13.97
C ALA A 279 6.42 -1.14 -13.90
N PRO A 280 7.75 -1.43 -13.89
CA PRO A 280 8.21 -2.81 -13.83
C PRO A 280 7.80 -3.55 -12.55
N PRO A 281 7.35 -4.81 -12.65
CA PRO A 281 6.85 -5.60 -11.51
C PRO A 281 7.90 -5.83 -10.41
N ALA A 282 9.18 -5.72 -10.75
CA ALA A 282 10.28 -5.80 -9.80
C ALA A 282 10.17 -4.76 -8.67
N MET A 283 9.56 -3.59 -8.94
CA MET A 283 9.41 -2.54 -7.93
C MET A 283 8.58 -3.00 -6.74
N ASP A 284 7.31 -3.37 -6.97
CA ASP A 284 6.42 -3.86 -5.92
C ASP A 284 6.97 -5.11 -5.22
N LEU A 285 7.62 -5.99 -5.99
CA LEU A 285 8.26 -7.18 -5.47
C LEU A 285 9.37 -6.83 -4.46
N LEU A 286 10.25 -5.90 -4.83
CA LEU A 286 11.33 -5.45 -3.95
C LEU A 286 10.81 -4.67 -2.75
N THR A 287 9.75 -3.88 -2.92
CA THR A 287 9.08 -3.18 -1.81
C THR A 287 8.56 -4.17 -0.77
N VAL A 288 7.78 -5.18 -1.19
CA VAL A 288 7.21 -6.16 -0.26
C VAL A 288 8.24 -7.14 0.31
N LEU A 289 9.37 -7.33 -0.37
CA LEU A 289 10.49 -8.13 0.15
C LEU A 289 11.43 -7.34 1.05
N THR A 290 11.34 -6.01 1.09
CA THR A 290 12.26 -5.14 1.86
C THR A 290 11.59 -4.49 3.07
N ILE A 291 10.40 -3.90 2.90
CA ILE A 291 9.72 -3.17 3.99
C ILE A 291 9.40 -4.10 5.19
N PRO A 292 8.72 -5.25 4.99
CA PRO A 292 8.33 -6.12 6.10
C PRO A 292 9.39 -7.18 6.45
N THR A 293 10.67 -6.96 6.10
CA THR A 293 11.75 -7.91 6.40
C THR A 293 12.97 -7.19 6.98
N THR A 294 13.85 -7.97 7.62
CA THR A 294 15.18 -7.50 8.03
C THR A 294 16.22 -7.80 6.95
N SER A 295 17.34 -7.09 6.97
CA SER A 295 18.48 -7.41 6.09
C SER A 295 18.93 -8.88 6.25
N GLN A 296 18.97 -9.38 7.50
CA GLN A 296 19.29 -10.77 7.81
C GLN A 296 18.29 -11.77 7.18
N PHE A 297 17.00 -11.47 7.22
CA PHE A 297 15.99 -12.32 6.60
C PHE A 297 16.18 -12.36 5.08
N ARG A 298 16.43 -11.20 4.45
CA ARG A 298 16.69 -11.13 3.00
C ARG A 298 17.96 -11.90 2.62
N ALA A 299 19.02 -11.80 3.42
CA ALA A 299 20.24 -12.57 3.19
C ALA A 299 20.00 -14.10 3.17
N ALA A 300 19.02 -14.58 3.96
CA ALA A 300 18.67 -15.99 4.03
C ALA A 300 17.71 -16.45 2.92
N TYR A 301 16.68 -15.65 2.59
CA TYR A 301 15.52 -16.13 1.81
C TYR A 301 15.24 -15.37 0.51
N LEU A 302 15.94 -14.28 0.21
CA LEU A 302 15.58 -13.40 -0.92
C LEU A 302 15.54 -14.14 -2.26
N ASN A 303 16.59 -14.92 -2.57
CA ASN A 303 16.67 -15.63 -3.85
C ASN A 303 15.55 -16.66 -4.02
N GLU A 304 15.19 -17.35 -2.93
CA GLU A 304 14.11 -18.32 -2.93
C GLU A 304 12.77 -17.62 -3.20
N LEU A 305 12.48 -16.54 -2.49
CA LEU A 305 11.25 -15.75 -2.64
C LEU A 305 11.13 -15.11 -4.04
N LEU A 306 12.23 -14.62 -4.62
CA LEU A 306 12.24 -14.13 -6.01
C LEU A 306 11.88 -15.23 -7.01
N ALA A 307 12.43 -16.44 -6.83
CA ALA A 307 12.12 -17.59 -7.67
C ALA A 307 10.65 -18.04 -7.50
N GLU A 308 10.10 -18.00 -6.27
CA GLU A 308 8.69 -18.29 -6.02
C GLU A 308 7.77 -17.32 -6.76
N TYR A 309 8.05 -16.02 -6.67
CA TYR A 309 7.30 -14.99 -7.38
C TYR A 309 7.28 -15.23 -8.90
N TYR A 310 8.45 -15.48 -9.51
CA TYR A 310 8.56 -15.74 -10.95
C TYR A 310 7.78 -17.00 -11.34
N ARG A 311 7.90 -18.07 -10.55
CA ARG A 311 7.13 -19.31 -10.74
C ARG A 311 5.63 -19.07 -10.69
N PHE A 312 5.12 -18.35 -9.68
CA PHE A 312 3.70 -18.05 -9.57
C PHE A 312 3.18 -17.26 -10.78
N MET A 313 3.93 -16.26 -11.23
CA MET A 313 3.54 -15.47 -12.38
C MET A 313 3.49 -16.32 -13.66
N SER A 314 4.49 -17.20 -13.85
CA SER A 314 4.49 -18.18 -14.94
C SER A 314 3.27 -19.10 -14.88
N GLU A 315 2.90 -19.60 -13.71
CA GLU A 315 1.72 -20.44 -13.52
C GLU A 315 0.42 -19.73 -13.87
N PHE A 316 0.25 -18.47 -13.47
CA PHE A 316 -0.95 -17.68 -13.79
C PHE A 316 -1.04 -17.39 -15.29
N LEU A 317 0.06 -16.99 -15.94
CA LEU A 317 0.11 -16.76 -17.38
C LEU A 317 -0.19 -18.04 -18.17
N LYS A 318 0.39 -19.17 -17.75
CA LYS A 318 0.18 -20.47 -18.39
C LYS A 318 -1.30 -20.90 -18.36
N ARG A 319 -2.03 -20.60 -17.28
CA ARG A 319 -3.48 -20.87 -17.20
C ARG A 319 -4.30 -20.07 -18.22
N ALA A 320 -3.80 -18.91 -18.63
CA ALA A 320 -4.38 -18.10 -19.69
C ALA A 320 -3.84 -18.46 -21.09
N GLY A 321 -3.02 -19.50 -21.21
CA GLY A 321 -2.43 -19.94 -22.49
C GLY A 321 -1.26 -19.06 -22.96
N LEU A 322 -0.64 -18.30 -22.05
CA LEU A 322 0.50 -17.43 -22.34
C LEU A 322 1.80 -18.02 -21.74
N ASP A 323 2.94 -17.80 -22.40
CA ASP A 323 4.26 -18.12 -21.85
C ASP A 323 4.89 -16.86 -21.25
N ILE A 324 5.39 -16.95 -20.01
CA ILE A 324 6.10 -15.84 -19.36
C ILE A 324 7.34 -15.40 -20.15
N ALA A 325 7.99 -16.33 -20.85
CA ALA A 325 9.20 -16.07 -21.62
C ALA A 325 8.96 -15.10 -22.80
N ASP A 326 7.71 -14.97 -23.27
CA ASP A 326 7.34 -14.00 -24.32
C ASP A 326 7.29 -12.55 -23.79
N PHE A 327 7.25 -12.36 -22.46
CA PHE A 327 7.12 -11.06 -21.81
C PHE A 327 8.34 -10.68 -20.99
N MET A 328 8.92 -11.66 -20.30
CA MET A 328 10.05 -11.49 -19.40
C MET A 328 10.69 -12.85 -19.11
N THR A 329 11.82 -13.10 -19.76
CA THR A 329 12.69 -14.25 -19.45
C THR A 329 13.22 -14.17 -18.01
N VAL A 330 13.75 -15.29 -17.50
CA VAL A 330 14.38 -15.32 -16.17
C VAL A 330 15.53 -14.32 -16.08
N ALA A 331 16.37 -14.23 -17.13
CA ALA A 331 17.49 -13.29 -17.17
C ALA A 331 17.01 -11.83 -17.15
N GLU A 332 15.99 -11.47 -17.95
CA GLU A 332 15.42 -10.12 -17.94
C GLU A 332 14.77 -9.78 -16.59
N PHE A 333 14.17 -10.78 -15.92
CA PHE A 333 13.64 -10.62 -14.58
C PHE A 333 14.76 -10.35 -13.56
N GLU A 334 15.83 -11.15 -13.56
CA GLU A 334 16.97 -10.97 -12.66
C GLU A 334 17.66 -9.61 -12.87
N GLU A 335 17.85 -9.20 -14.13
CA GLU A 335 18.37 -7.87 -14.45
C GLU A 335 17.43 -6.76 -13.97
N SER A 336 16.11 -6.92 -14.12
CA SER A 336 15.13 -5.96 -13.60
C SER A 336 15.13 -5.91 -12.08
N VAL A 337 15.32 -7.04 -11.40
CA VAL A 337 15.45 -7.06 -9.93
C VAL A 337 16.70 -6.28 -9.50
N GLU A 338 17.82 -6.45 -10.20
CA GLU A 338 19.05 -5.74 -9.85
C GLU A 338 18.96 -4.24 -10.13
N GLU A 339 18.41 -3.85 -11.29
CA GLU A 339 18.22 -2.45 -11.67
C GLU A 339 17.36 -1.68 -10.66
N TYR A 340 16.33 -2.34 -10.12
CA TYR A 340 15.35 -1.71 -9.23
C TYR A 340 15.61 -1.96 -7.74
N ARG A 341 16.63 -2.75 -7.36
CA ARG A 341 16.93 -3.16 -5.97
C ARG A 341 16.94 -2.00 -4.98
N ILE A 342 17.50 -0.85 -5.40
CA ILE A 342 17.57 0.35 -4.57
C ILE A 342 16.19 0.89 -4.15
N ILE A 343 15.12 0.67 -4.94
CA ILE A 343 13.78 1.15 -4.61
C ILE A 343 13.29 0.57 -3.29
N GLY A 344 13.42 -0.75 -3.09
CA GLY A 344 12.93 -1.40 -1.88
C GLY A 344 13.55 -0.77 -0.63
N LEU A 345 14.84 -0.41 -0.69
CA LEU A 345 15.54 0.25 0.40
C LEU A 345 15.12 1.72 0.56
N ILE A 346 15.00 2.49 -0.53
CA ILE A 346 14.53 3.87 -0.47
C ILE A 346 13.12 3.93 0.14
N GLU A 347 12.18 3.13 -0.36
CA GLU A 347 10.81 3.10 0.14
C GLU A 347 10.75 2.61 1.60
N SER A 348 11.55 1.62 1.99
CA SER A 348 11.65 1.20 3.40
C SER A 348 12.07 2.34 4.32
N CYS A 349 13.09 3.11 3.94
CA CYS A 349 13.51 4.30 4.67
C CYS A 349 12.41 5.38 4.71
N LEU A 350 11.75 5.64 3.58
CA LEU A 350 10.70 6.66 3.47
C LEU A 350 9.40 6.28 4.19
N PHE A 351 9.11 4.99 4.37
CA PHE A 351 7.86 4.53 4.99
C PHE A 351 8.08 4.28 6.48
N CYS A 352 9.08 3.47 6.83
CA CYS A 352 9.22 2.93 8.19
C CYS A 352 9.52 4.00 9.23
N HIS A 353 10.21 5.09 8.89
CA HIS A 353 10.41 6.15 9.88
C HIS A 353 9.09 6.79 10.37
N LEU A 354 7.97 6.59 9.66
CA LEU A 354 6.64 6.99 10.11
C LEU A 354 5.78 5.81 10.55
N VAL A 355 5.72 4.73 9.77
CA VAL A 355 4.69 3.69 9.98
C VAL A 355 4.96 2.76 11.17
N ILE A 356 6.21 2.69 11.65
CA ILE A 356 6.57 1.92 12.86
C ILE A 356 6.79 2.81 14.09
N LEU A 357 6.41 4.10 14.03
CA LEU A 357 6.49 5.01 15.17
C LEU A 357 5.73 4.44 16.37
N PRO A 358 6.22 4.65 17.60
CA PRO A 358 5.46 4.35 18.80
C PRO A 358 4.10 5.04 18.80
N PRO A 359 3.03 4.43 19.34
CA PRO A 359 1.69 5.02 19.33
C PRO A 359 1.62 6.43 19.91
N ALA A 360 2.37 6.69 20.99
CA ALA A 360 2.45 8.02 21.60
C ALA A 360 3.05 9.07 20.65
N SER A 361 4.13 8.73 19.95
CA SER A 361 4.77 9.60 18.94
C SER A 361 3.88 9.80 17.72
N THR A 362 3.16 8.76 17.30
CA THR A 362 2.17 8.86 16.22
C THR A 362 1.07 9.83 16.61
N GLN A 363 0.51 9.69 17.81
CA GLN A 363 -0.52 10.60 18.31
C GLN A 363 -0.01 12.05 18.45
N GLU A 364 1.23 12.23 18.89
CA GLU A 364 1.89 13.55 18.96
C GLU A 364 2.03 14.20 17.58
N LEU A 365 2.33 13.39 16.55
CA LEU A 365 2.46 13.84 15.17
C LEU A 365 1.10 14.11 14.50
N THR A 366 0.07 13.31 14.78
CA THR A 366 -1.22 13.36 14.05
C THR A 366 -2.37 14.01 14.82
N GLY A 367 -2.18 14.34 16.10
CA GLY A 367 -3.25 14.68 17.05
C GLY A 367 -3.64 16.15 17.15
N SER A 368 -2.81 17.10 16.69
CA SER A 368 -3.14 18.54 16.70
C SER A 368 -3.91 18.97 15.44
N ALA A 369 -4.67 20.07 15.54
CA ALA A 369 -5.23 20.76 14.36
C ALA A 369 -4.11 21.21 13.39
N ASP A 370 -2.95 21.57 13.97
CA ASP A 370 -1.67 21.87 13.30
C ASP A 370 -0.83 20.60 13.00
N GLY A 371 -1.28 19.41 13.41
CA GLY A 371 -0.52 18.16 13.28
C GLY A 371 -0.20 17.80 11.84
N PHE A 372 -0.96 18.37 10.91
CA PHE A 372 -0.71 18.23 9.49
C PHE A 372 0.44 19.11 8.98
N SER A 373 0.58 20.35 9.47
CA SER A 373 1.78 21.17 9.20
C SER A 373 3.01 20.62 9.92
N ASP A 374 2.81 20.09 11.14
CA ASP A 374 3.87 19.48 11.96
C ASP A 374 4.52 18.26 11.26
N PHE A 375 3.77 17.55 10.41
CA PHE A 375 4.28 16.43 9.60
C PHE A 375 5.26 16.87 8.49
N PHE A 376 5.21 18.14 8.06
CA PHE A 376 6.09 18.69 7.02
C PHE A 376 7.09 19.72 7.55
N ASP A 377 7.16 19.90 8.88
CA ASP A 377 8.08 20.84 9.53
C ASP A 377 9.06 20.11 10.47
N ARG A 378 10.01 20.86 11.03
CA ARG A 378 11.06 20.45 11.96
C ARG A 378 10.55 19.63 13.15
N LYS A 379 9.31 19.82 13.58
CA LYS A 379 8.71 19.04 14.67
C LYS A 379 8.70 17.53 14.37
N ARG A 380 8.56 17.13 13.10
CA ARG A 380 8.69 15.72 12.68
C ARG A 380 10.06 15.15 13.04
N ILE A 381 11.13 15.91 12.81
CA ILE A 381 12.50 15.51 13.16
C ILE A 381 12.60 15.28 14.66
N ASP A 382 12.12 16.22 15.47
CA ASP A 382 12.18 16.12 16.93
C ASP A 382 11.40 14.90 17.46
N ILE A 383 10.19 14.65 16.95
CA ILE A 383 9.37 13.49 17.33
C ILE A 383 10.05 12.17 16.94
N CYS A 384 10.55 12.08 15.70
CA CYS A 384 11.23 10.90 15.20
C CYS A 384 12.53 10.63 15.96
N MET A 385 13.31 11.67 16.28
CA MET A 385 14.53 11.55 17.08
C MET A 385 14.25 11.13 18.52
N LYS A 386 13.20 11.67 19.14
CA LYS A 386 12.75 11.24 20.47
C LYS A 386 12.36 9.76 20.45
N ALA A 387 11.61 9.31 19.44
CA ALA A 387 11.27 7.90 19.27
C ALA A 387 12.53 7.03 19.06
N PHE A 388 13.45 7.45 18.19
CA PHE A 388 14.70 6.75 17.91
C PHE A 388 15.59 6.59 19.15
N ASN A 389 15.59 7.57 20.04
CA ASN A 389 16.36 7.50 21.28
C ASN A 389 15.68 6.66 22.38
N SER A 390 14.34 6.65 22.43
CA SER A 390 13.59 6.05 23.54
C SER A 390 12.98 4.67 23.24
N ASP A 391 12.77 4.31 21.98
CA ASP A 391 12.13 3.06 21.57
C ASP A 391 13.10 2.14 20.81
N GLN A 392 13.46 1.02 21.43
CA GLN A 392 14.46 0.08 20.90
C GLN A 392 14.03 -0.54 19.57
N LEU A 393 12.78 -0.99 19.45
CA LEU A 393 12.27 -1.63 18.23
C LEU A 393 12.30 -0.66 17.04
N TYR A 394 11.85 0.59 17.25
CA TYR A 394 11.89 1.63 16.22
C TYR A 394 13.33 1.91 15.77
N ARG A 395 14.25 2.05 16.74
CA ARG A 395 15.68 2.26 16.46
C ARG A 395 16.29 1.09 15.69
N ASP A 396 16.07 -0.16 16.12
CA ASP A 396 16.68 -1.33 15.50
C ASP A 396 16.21 -1.52 14.06
N ARG A 397 14.91 -1.33 13.80
CA ARG A 397 14.36 -1.40 12.43
C ARG A 397 14.97 -0.33 11.52
N LEU A 398 15.10 0.90 12.01
CA LEU A 398 15.66 1.99 11.21
C LEU A 398 17.17 1.86 11.00
N VAL A 399 17.90 1.41 12.01
CA VAL A 399 19.33 1.10 11.88
C VAL A 399 19.53 0.01 10.83
N ASP A 400 18.79 -1.09 10.89
CA ASP A 400 18.87 -2.17 9.89
C ASP A 400 18.67 -1.66 8.44
N MET A 401 17.63 -0.85 8.21
CA MET A 401 17.34 -0.30 6.88
C MET A 401 18.36 0.74 6.42
N LEU A 402 18.77 1.64 7.31
CA LEU A 402 19.74 2.67 6.99
C LEU A 402 21.11 2.08 6.72
N GLU A 403 21.51 1.06 7.49
CA GLU A 403 22.78 0.38 7.24
C GLU A 403 22.79 -0.30 5.88
N ASP A 404 21.72 -1.01 5.54
CA ASP A 404 21.60 -1.68 4.25
C ASP A 404 21.64 -0.67 3.08
N PHE A 405 20.93 0.46 3.20
CA PHE A 405 20.96 1.51 2.19
C PHE A 405 22.32 2.21 2.08
N VAL A 406 22.91 2.61 3.21
CA VAL A 406 24.17 3.38 3.23
C VAL A 406 25.33 2.53 2.73
N ASP A 407 25.44 1.29 3.21
CA ASP A 407 26.56 0.40 2.88
C ASP A 407 26.55 -0.02 1.40
N HIS A 408 25.36 -0.23 0.81
CA HIS A 408 25.25 -0.71 -0.57
C HIS A 408 25.07 0.38 -1.63
N TYR A 409 24.59 1.59 -1.26
CA TYR A 409 24.22 2.60 -2.26
C TYR A 409 24.73 4.01 -2.01
N VAL A 410 25.20 4.31 -0.79
CA VAL A 410 25.83 5.61 -0.51
C VAL A 410 27.35 5.47 -0.55
N LEU A 411 27.90 4.48 0.14
CA LEU A 411 29.35 4.27 0.25
C LEU A 411 29.96 3.53 -0.94
N GLN A 412 29.21 2.64 -1.60
CA GLN A 412 29.62 2.00 -2.85
C GLN A 412 29.38 2.95 -4.02
N SER A 413 30.33 3.86 -4.23
CA SER A 413 30.36 4.76 -5.39
C SER A 413 31.46 4.35 -6.35
#